data_AF-A0A363TRY4-F1
#
_entry.id   AF-A0A363TRY4-F1
#
_cell.length_a   1.000
_cell.length_b   1.000
_cell.length_c   1.000
_cell.angle_alpha   90.00
_cell.angle_beta   90.00
_cell.angle_gamma   90.00
#
_symmetry.space_group_name_H-M   'P 1'
#
loop_
_entity.id
_entity.type
_entity.pdbx_description
1 polymer ?
#
loop_
_entity_poly.entity_id
_entity_poly.type
_entity_poly.pdbx_seq_one_letter_code
_entity_poly.pdbx_strand_id
1 'polypeptide(L)'
;MMSRAAQWLRGELPLSRAFWLHAIGYGSLINATTTALSFAVLATGGPGWLAFAAFLAPIPYNLTAVLAVWRSAERYRGDAGWATAARVAVVAWALLASLL
;
A
#
# COMPACT_ATOMS: atom_id res chain seq x y z
N MET A 1 -14.23 7.90 20.60
CA MET A 1 -14.20 6.98 19.43
C MET A 1 -13.04 7.39 18.53
N MET A 2 -11.91 6.68 18.57
CA MET A 2 -10.78 6.99 17.70
C MET A 2 -11.05 6.45 16.29
N SER A 3 -10.82 7.25 15.26
CA SER A 3 -11.06 6.87 13.86
C SER A 3 -10.17 5.69 13.46
N ARG A 4 -10.70 4.74 12.68
CA ARG A 4 -9.99 3.54 12.22
C ARG A 4 -8.63 3.84 11.55
N ALA A 5 -8.50 5.02 10.94
CA ALA A 5 -7.25 5.53 10.37
C ALA A 5 -6.13 5.72 11.41
N ALA A 6 -6.46 6.18 12.62
CA ALA A 6 -5.49 6.38 13.69
C ALA A 6 -4.98 5.05 14.29
N GLN A 7 -5.81 4.01 14.30
CA GLN A 7 -5.40 2.66 14.72
C GLN A 7 -4.46 2.03 13.68
N TRP A 8 -4.72 2.29 12.40
CA TRP A 8 -3.87 1.83 11.29
C TRP A 8 -2.47 2.39 11.39
N LEU A 9 -2.35 3.70 11.63
CA LEU A 9 -1.06 4.33 11.84
C LEU A 9 -0.39 3.87 13.13
N ARG A 10 -1.10 3.50 14.20
CA ARG A 10 -0.45 3.03 15.44
C ARG A 10 0.09 1.60 15.36
N GLY A 11 -0.19 0.83 14.31
CA GLY A 11 0.20 -0.58 14.23
C GLY A 11 -0.57 -1.47 15.20
N GLU A 12 -1.80 -1.08 15.56
CA GLU A 12 -2.70 -1.87 16.42
C GLU A 12 -3.41 -3.00 15.66
N LEU A 13 -3.27 -3.02 14.33
CA LEU A 13 -3.82 -4.09 13.50
C LEU A 13 -2.92 -5.34 13.54
N PRO A 14 -3.53 -6.55 13.54
CA PRO A 14 -2.77 -7.79 13.40
C PRO A 14 -1.90 -7.75 12.15
N LEU A 15 -0.64 -8.21 12.28
CA LEU A 15 0.34 -8.19 11.19
C LEU A 15 -0.19 -8.84 9.90
N SER A 16 -0.91 -9.97 10.01
CA SER A 16 -1.47 -10.63 8.82
C SER A 16 -2.52 -9.77 8.12
N ARG A 17 -3.36 -9.03 8.85
CA ARG A 17 -4.37 -8.15 8.26
C ARG A 17 -3.73 -6.91 7.64
N ALA A 18 -2.74 -6.32 8.31
CA ALA A 18 -1.97 -5.20 7.77
C ALA A 18 -1.28 -5.59 6.45
N PHE A 19 -0.70 -6.79 6.39
CA PHE A 19 -0.01 -7.28 5.20
C PHE A 19 -0.99 -7.70 4.09
N TRP A 20 -1.85 -8.70 4.34
CA TRP A 20 -2.68 -9.31 3.29
C TRP A 20 -3.82 -8.42 2.82
N LEU A 21 -4.56 -7.82 3.75
CA LEU A 21 -5.76 -7.05 3.37
C LEU A 21 -5.39 -5.65 2.90
N HIS A 22 -4.53 -4.96 3.64
CA HIS A 22 -4.22 -3.56 3.35
C HIS A 22 -3.10 -3.40 2.31
N ALA A 23 -1.93 -4.02 2.49
CA ALA A 23 -0.88 -3.91 1.50
C ALA A 23 -1.23 -4.69 0.22
N ILE A 24 -1.40 -6.02 0.32
CA ILE A 24 -1.60 -6.84 -0.88
C ILE A 24 -2.99 -6.63 -1.51
N GLY A 25 -4.07 -6.70 -0.74
CA GLY A 25 -5.44 -6.60 -1.26
C GLY A 25 -5.78 -5.20 -1.75
N TYR A 26 -6.02 -4.27 -0.81
CA TYR A 26 -6.42 -2.91 -1.14
C TYR A 26 -5.35 -2.14 -1.89
N GLY A 27 -4.08 -2.28 -1.51
CA GLY A 27 -2.99 -1.64 -2.23
C GLY A 27 -2.94 -2.06 -3.69
N SER A 28 -2.95 -3.35 -4.00
CA SER A 28 -2.91 -3.79 -5.41
C SER A 28 -4.15 -3.36 -6.18
N LEU A 29 -5.33 -3.38 -5.57
CA LEU A 29 -6.57 -2.90 -6.21
C LEU A 29 -6.50 -1.40 -6.54
N ILE A 30 -6.00 -0.58 -5.61
CA ILE A 30 -5.82 0.85 -5.80
C ILE A 30 -4.82 1.10 -6.93
N ASN A 31 -3.64 0.48 -6.89
CA ASN A 31 -2.61 0.67 -7.92
C ASN A 31 -3.12 0.23 -9.30
N ALA A 32 -3.75 -0.94 -9.42
CA ALA A 32 -4.32 -1.40 -10.69
C ALA A 32 -5.38 -0.42 -11.24
N THR A 33 -6.23 0.11 -10.37
CA THR A 33 -7.28 1.07 -10.76
C THR A 33 -6.67 2.39 -11.23
N THR A 34 -5.69 2.94 -10.51
CA THR A 34 -5.04 4.20 -10.87
C THR A 34 -4.18 4.08 -12.12
N THR A 35 -3.51 2.95 -12.33
CA THR A 35 -2.77 2.65 -13.56
C THR A 35 -3.73 2.54 -14.75
N ALA A 36 -4.85 1.83 -14.59
CA ALA A 36 -5.89 1.77 -15.63
C ALA A 36 -6.46 3.15 -15.95
N LEU A 37 -6.71 3.99 -14.94
CA LEU A 37 -7.15 5.38 -15.13
C LEU A 37 -6.09 6.22 -15.86
N SER A 38 -4.81 6.10 -15.49
CA SER A 38 -3.72 6.79 -16.17
C SER A 38 -3.68 6.43 -17.66
N PHE A 39 -3.74 5.13 -17.99
CA PHE A 39 -3.81 4.69 -19.38
C PHE A 39 -5.07 5.13 -20.09
N ALA A 40 -6.23 5.15 -19.43
CA ALA A 40 -7.46 5.66 -20.03
C ALA A 40 -7.35 7.15 -20.39
N VAL A 41 -6.75 7.97 -19.52
CA VAL A 41 -6.48 9.40 -19.81
C VAL A 41 -5.59 9.53 -21.04
N LEU A 42 -4.52 8.75 -21.15
CA LEU A 42 -3.64 8.79 -22.33
C LEU A 42 -4.34 8.30 -23.60
N ALA A 43 -5.08 7.20 -23.51
CA ALA A 43 -5.77 6.58 -24.65
C ALA A 43 -6.86 7.49 -25.25
N THR A 44 -7.45 8.37 -24.43
CA THR A 44 -8.44 9.37 -24.86
C THR A 44 -7.81 10.67 -25.36
N GLY A 45 -6.47 10.76 -25.42
CA GLY A 45 -5.76 11.97 -25.81
C GLY A 45 -5.75 13.05 -24.72
N GLY A 46 -6.04 12.69 -23.47
CA GLY A 46 -5.98 13.59 -22.34
C GLY A 46 -4.56 14.05 -22.02
N PRO A 47 -4.41 15.08 -21.16
CA PRO A 47 -3.11 15.67 -20.88
C PRO A 47 -2.21 14.74 -20.06
N GLY A 48 -0.95 14.62 -20.46
CA GLY A 48 0.02 13.72 -19.82
C GLY A 48 0.23 13.98 -18.33
N TRP A 49 0.12 15.23 -17.87
CA TRP A 49 0.24 15.57 -16.44
C TRP A 49 -0.89 14.96 -15.60
N LEU A 50 -2.10 14.80 -16.17
CA LEU A 50 -3.24 14.21 -15.48
C LEU A 50 -3.08 12.69 -15.36
N ALA A 51 -2.61 12.04 -16.42
CA ALA A 51 -2.24 10.62 -16.39
C ALA A 51 -1.14 10.37 -15.34
N PHE A 52 -0.12 11.23 -15.32
CA PHE A 52 0.95 11.16 -14.31
C PHE A 52 0.43 11.37 -12.89
N ALA A 53 -0.46 12.35 -12.66
CA ALA A 53 -1.07 12.56 -11.36
C ALA A 53 -1.91 11.36 -10.91
N ALA A 54 -2.66 10.74 -11.82
CA ALA A 54 -3.42 9.51 -11.55
C ALA A 54 -2.48 8.36 -11.17
N PHE A 55 -1.39 8.17 -11.91
CA PHE A 55 -0.38 7.14 -11.64
C PHE A 55 0.30 7.32 -10.27
N LEU A 56 0.61 8.56 -9.87
CA LEU A 56 1.24 8.83 -8.56
C LEU A 56 0.25 8.86 -7.39
N ALA A 57 -1.06 8.89 -7.65
CA ALA A 57 -2.09 8.99 -6.60
C ALA A 57 -2.03 7.90 -5.51
N PRO A 58 -1.62 6.64 -5.77
CA PRO A 58 -1.48 5.61 -4.74
C PRO A 58 -0.29 5.79 -3.80
N ILE A 59 0.70 6.62 -4.13
CA ILE A 59 1.95 6.70 -3.35
C ILE A 59 1.70 6.97 -1.86
N PRO A 60 0.86 7.94 -1.45
CA PRO A 60 0.52 8.13 -0.04
C PRO A 60 -0.10 6.90 0.61
N TYR A 61 -0.92 6.15 -0.12
CA TYR A 61 -1.49 4.89 0.37
C TYR A 61 -0.41 3.81 0.55
N ASN A 62 0.45 3.61 -0.45
CA ASN A 62 1.53 2.62 -0.39
C ASN A 62 2.46 2.90 0.80
N LEU A 63 2.80 4.17 1.05
CA LEU A 63 3.61 4.59 2.21
C LEU A 63 2.92 4.28 3.54
N THR A 64 1.63 4.59 3.66
CA THR A 64 0.88 4.29 4.89
C THR A 64 0.73 2.79 5.13
N ALA A 65 0.55 1.98 4.07
CA ALA A 65 0.53 0.52 4.16
C ALA A 65 1.87 -0.06 4.64
N VAL A 66 3.00 0.43 4.10
CA VAL A 66 4.35 0.04 4.55
C VAL A 66 4.54 0.36 6.04
N LEU A 67 4.23 1.59 6.45
CA LEU A 67 4.36 2.01 7.86
C LEU A 67 3.47 1.17 8.78
N ALA A 68 2.24 0.87 8.36
CA ALA A 68 1.33 0.03 9.14
C ALA A 68 1.89 -1.39 9.33
N VAL A 69 2.40 -2.02 8.26
CA VAL A 69 3.01 -3.35 8.34
C VAL A 69 4.25 -3.34 9.23
N TRP A 70 5.12 -2.34 9.09
CA TRP A 70 6.33 -2.22 9.89
C TRP A 70 6.02 -2.05 11.39
N ARG A 71 5.09 -1.15 11.73
CA ARG A 71 4.64 -0.95 13.11
C ARG A 71 3.93 -2.18 13.69
N SER A 72 3.11 -2.87 12.89
CA SER A 72 2.49 -4.13 13.30
C SER A 72 3.52 -5.25 13.50
N ALA A 73 4.59 -5.27 12.70
CA ALA A 73 5.67 -6.25 12.82
C ALA A 73 6.54 -6.00 14.06
N GLU A 74 6.80 -4.74 14.44
CA GLU A 74 7.48 -4.40 15.71
C GLU A 74 6.73 -4.90 16.94
N ARG A 75 5.39 -4.94 16.87
CA ARG A 75 4.53 -5.37 17.98
C ARG A 75 4.17 -6.86 17.91
N TYR A 76 4.62 -7.56 16.89
CA TYR A 76 4.28 -8.96 16.69
C TYR A 76 5.07 -9.85 17.65
N ARG A 77 4.36 -10.60 18.51
CA ARG A 77 4.94 -11.52 19.50
C ARG A 77 5.04 -12.98 19.04
N GLY A 78 4.65 -13.25 17.79
CA GLY A 78 4.74 -14.59 17.20
C GLY A 78 6.11 -14.86 16.61
N ASP A 79 6.14 -15.67 15.55
CA ASP A 79 7.37 -16.00 14.84
C ASP A 79 8.09 -14.76 14.28
N ALA A 80 9.34 -14.55 14.69
CA ALA A 80 10.20 -13.48 14.23
C ALA A 80 10.55 -13.59 12.73
N GLY A 81 10.56 -14.81 12.18
CA GLY A 81 10.73 -15.07 10.76
C GLY A 81 9.62 -14.44 9.93
N TRP A 82 8.36 -14.64 10.34
CA TRP A 82 7.21 -14.01 9.69
C TRP A 82 7.24 -12.48 9.78
N ALA A 83 7.60 -11.91 10.93
CA ALA A 83 7.71 -10.45 11.08
C ALA A 83 8.74 -9.84 10.11
N THR A 84 9.89 -10.50 9.96
CA THR A 84 10.95 -10.05 9.05
C THR A 84 10.54 -10.20 7.59
N ALA A 85 9.95 -11.36 7.23
CA ALA A 85 9.46 -11.61 5.89
C ALA A 85 8.40 -10.57 5.47
N ALA A 86 7.46 -10.25 6.35
CA ALA A 86 6.42 -9.24 6.08
C ALA A 86 7.00 -7.85 5.84
N ARG A 87 8.06 -7.45 6.56
CA ARG A 87 8.74 -6.15 6.36
C ARG A 87 9.45 -6.06 5.02
N VAL A 88 10.16 -7.12 4.62
CA VAL A 88 10.86 -7.16 3.33
C VAL A 88 9.84 -7.22 2.19
N ALA A 89 8.84 -8.10 2.31
CA ALA A 89 7.83 -8.30 1.29
C ALA A 89 6.98 -7.04 1.05
N VAL A 90 6.62 -6.28 2.10
CA VAL A 90 5.83 -5.05 1.91
C VAL A 90 6.63 -3.96 1.19
N VAL A 91 7.95 -3.88 1.40
CA VAL A 91 8.81 -2.93 0.68
C VAL A 91 8.95 -3.35 -0.78
N ALA A 92 9.22 -4.64 -1.04
CA ALA A 92 9.29 -5.17 -2.40
C ALA A 92 7.98 -4.96 -3.15
N TRP A 93 6.84 -5.22 -2.50
CA TRP A 93 5.51 -4.94 -3.04
C TRP A 93 5.31 -3.45 -3.34
N ALA A 94 5.66 -2.54 -2.42
CA ALA A 94 5.49 -1.10 -2.63
C ALA A 94 6.33 -0.57 -3.79
N LEU A 95 7.55 -1.10 -3.97
CA LEU A 95 8.40 -0.79 -5.11
C LEU A 95 7.79 -1.29 -6.42
N LEU A 96 7.36 -2.55 -6.46
CA LEU A 96 6.68 -3.12 -7.63
C LEU A 96 5.42 -2.32 -7.99
N ALA A 97 4.58 -2.01 -7.00
CA ALA A 97 3.35 -1.25 -7.19
C ALA A 97 3.58 0.19 -7.65
N SER A 98 4.74 0.79 -7.34
CA SER A 98 5.07 2.16 -7.78
C SER A 98 5.73 2.21 -9.16
N LEU A 99 6.15 1.06 -9.69
CA LEU A 99 6.81 0.94 -11.00
C LEU A 99 5.86 0.41 -12.10
N LEU A 100 4.71 -0.13 -11.72
CA LEU A 100 3.72 -0.77 -12.60
C LEU A 100 2.44 0.07 -12.69
#